data_AF-A0A7Y5G071-F1
#
_entry.id   AF-A0A7Y5G071-F1
#
_cell.length_a   1.000
_cell.length_b   1.000
_cell.length_c   1.000
_cell.angle_alpha   90.00
_cell.angle_beta   90.00
_cell.angle_gamma   90.00
#
_symmetry.space_group_name_H-M   'P 1'
#
loop_
_entity.id
_entity.type
_entity.pdbx_description
1 polymer ?
#
loop_
_entity_poly.entity_id
_entity_poly.type
_entity_poly.pdbx_seq_one_letter_code
_entity_poly.pdbx_strand_id
1 'polypeptide(L)'
;ASDSWLGKDKADHLTLSAALTAAQYYALHRELEMPSRRSLQAAVVSTMVIGIAKEIYDATARKRFASKKDLAADVLGIALAVILIHK
;
A
#
# COMPACT_ATOMS: atom_id res chain seq x y z
N ALA A 1 22.89 3.84 8.60
CA ALA A 1 22.54 4.10 7.20
C ALA A 1 21.35 5.06 7.19
N SER A 2 21.43 6.18 6.46
CA SER A 2 20.33 7.13 6.33
C SER A 2 19.21 6.52 5.51
N ASP A 3 17.97 6.61 5.99
CA ASP A 3 16.77 6.22 5.24
C ASP A 3 16.67 7.05 3.95
N SER A 4 16.95 6.45 2.79
CA SER A 4 17.01 7.14 1.50
C SER A 4 15.65 7.16 0.81
N TRP A 5 15.31 8.28 0.18
CA TRP A 5 14.09 8.39 -0.64
C TRP A 5 14.14 7.53 -1.91
N LEU A 6 15.33 7.25 -2.43
CA LEU A 6 15.54 6.49 -3.67
C LEU A 6 16.20 5.13 -3.38
N GLY A 7 15.87 4.52 -2.24
CA GLY A 7 16.34 3.19 -1.87
C GLY A 7 15.45 2.07 -2.38
N LYS A 8 16.02 0.85 -2.50
CA LYS A 8 15.26 -0.38 -2.81
C LYS A 8 14.04 -0.54 -1.89
N ASP A 9 14.21 -0.24 -0.61
CA ASP A 9 13.15 -0.27 0.40
C ASP A 9 11.91 0.53 -0.01
N LYS A 10 12.07 1.75 -0.55
CA LYS A 10 10.94 2.58 -1.02
C LYS A 10 10.31 2.03 -2.30
N ALA A 11 11.13 1.44 -3.18
CA ALA A 11 10.62 0.76 -4.36
C ALA A 11 9.79 -0.48 -3.98
N ASP A 12 10.23 -1.24 -2.97
CA ASP A 12 9.48 -2.40 -2.45
C ASP A 12 8.13 -1.94 -1.86
N HIS A 13 8.11 -0.87 -1.05
CA HIS A 13 6.87 -0.29 -0.51
C HIS A 13 5.90 0.17 -1.61
N LEU A 14 6.40 0.93 -2.59
CA LEU A 14 5.58 1.42 -3.70
C LEU A 14 4.99 0.28 -4.52
N THR A 15 5.82 -0.70 -4.91
CA THR A 15 5.40 -1.80 -5.78
C THR A 15 4.46 -2.75 -5.05
N LEU A 16 4.75 -3.10 -3.80
CA LEU A 16 3.89 -3.96 -2.99
C LEU A 16 2.54 -3.31 -2.74
N SER A 17 2.51 -2.04 -2.35
CA SER A 17 1.25 -1.31 -2.12
C SER A 17 0.42 -1.16 -3.39
N ALA A 18 1.06 -0.91 -4.54
CA ALA A 18 0.36 -0.90 -5.83
C ALA A 18 -0.23 -2.26 -6.19
N ALA A 19 0.58 -3.32 -6.13
CA ALA A 19 0.16 -4.69 -6.46
C ALA A 19 -0.95 -5.16 -5.52
N LEU A 20 -0.82 -4.91 -4.22
CA LEU A 20 -1.78 -5.30 -3.20
C LEU A 20 -3.12 -4.57 -3.36
N THR A 21 -3.09 -3.26 -3.67
CA THR A 21 -4.31 -2.49 -3.94
C THR A 21 -5.02 -3.04 -5.19
N ALA A 22 -4.28 -3.28 -6.28
CA ALA A 22 -4.84 -3.80 -7.52
C ALA A 22 -5.40 -5.22 -7.37
N ALA A 23 -4.68 -6.11 -6.68
CA ALA A 23 -5.11 -7.47 -6.43
C ALA A 23 -6.38 -7.53 -5.58
N GLN A 24 -6.45 -6.74 -4.50
CA GLN A 24 -7.65 -6.67 -3.68
C GLN A 24 -8.83 -6.06 -4.43
N TYR A 25 -8.61 -5.00 -5.22
CA TYR A 25 -9.66 -4.44 -6.07
C TYR A 25 -10.20 -5.50 -7.04
N TYR A 26 -9.31 -6.22 -7.73
CA TYR A 26 -9.69 -7.28 -8.64
C TYR A 26 -10.51 -8.35 -7.93
N ALA A 27 -10.02 -8.89 -6.81
CA ALA A 27 -10.73 -9.92 -6.05
C ALA A 27 -12.13 -9.45 -5.60
N LEU A 28 -12.22 -8.24 -5.03
CA LEU A 28 -13.49 -7.69 -4.55
C LEU A 28 -14.45 -7.40 -5.70
N HIS A 29 -13.98 -6.80 -6.80
CA HIS A 29 -14.84 -6.37 -7.89
C HIS A 29 -15.22 -7.51 -8.85
N ARG A 30 -14.27 -8.38 -9.21
CA ARG A 30 -14.48 -9.43 -10.22
C ARG A 30 -14.94 -10.73 -9.61
N GLU A 31 -14.33 -11.18 -8.53
CA GLU A 31 -14.63 -12.50 -7.95
C GLU A 31 -15.79 -12.43 -6.96
N LEU A 32 -15.93 -11.31 -6.24
CA LEU A 32 -17.00 -11.10 -5.26
C LEU A 32 -18.11 -10.17 -5.75
N GLU A 33 -18.05 -9.74 -7.03
CA GLU A 33 -19.04 -8.90 -7.70
C GLU A 33 -19.41 -7.61 -6.92
N MET A 34 -18.52 -7.13 -6.06
CA MET A 34 -18.78 -5.92 -5.29
C MET A 34 -18.77 -4.69 -6.21
N PRO A 35 -19.60 -3.66 -5.93
CA PRO A 35 -19.61 -2.44 -6.74
C PRO A 35 -18.22 -1.80 -6.80
N SER A 36 -17.77 -1.43 -8.00
CA SER A 36 -16.40 -0.93 -8.27
C SER A 36 -15.92 0.12 -7.25
N ARG A 37 -16.76 1.12 -6.94
CA ARG A 37 -16.44 2.15 -5.94
C ARG A 37 -16.17 1.56 -4.54
N ARG A 38 -16.96 0.57 -4.13
CA ARG A 38 -16.85 -0.07 -2.82
C ARG A 38 -15.62 -0.99 -2.77
N SER A 39 -15.35 -1.72 -3.85
CA SER A 39 -14.13 -2.54 -4.01
C SER A 39 -12.87 -1.70 -3.93
N LEU A 40 -12.84 -0.55 -4.62
CA LEU A 40 -11.71 0.37 -4.58
C LEU A 40 -11.50 0.95 -3.18
N GLN A 41 -12.57 1.43 -2.54
CA GLN A 41 -12.49 1.97 -1.18
C GLN A 41 -11.95 0.93 -0.20
N ALA A 42 -12.45 -0.30 -0.26
CA ALA A 42 -11.98 -1.38 0.60
C ALA A 42 -10.50 -1.70 0.35
N ALA A 43 -10.08 -1.84 -0.91
CA ALA A 43 -8.68 -2.13 -1.28
C ALA A 43 -7.70 -1.01 -0.87
N VAL A 44 -8.10 0.26 -1.02
CA VAL A 44 -7.30 1.42 -0.60
C VAL A 44 -7.15 1.44 0.92
N VAL A 45 -8.26 1.30 1.66
CA VAL A 45 -8.25 1.35 3.12
C VAL A 45 -7.46 0.17 3.70
N SER A 46 -7.67 -1.04 3.21
CA SER A 46 -6.96 -2.22 3.70
C SER A 46 -5.46 -2.12 3.46
N THR A 47 -5.03 -1.69 2.27
CA THR A 47 -3.60 -1.50 1.95
C THR A 47 -2.97 -0.45 2.85
N MET A 48 -3.65 0.68 3.07
CA MET A 48 -3.17 1.74 3.97
C MET A 48 -3.03 1.24 5.41
N VAL A 49 -4.02 0.47 5.89
CA VAL A 49 -3.98 -0.14 7.24
C VAL A 49 -2.81 -1.10 7.37
N ILE A 50 -2.52 -1.91 6.34
CA ILE A 50 -1.39 -2.83 6.32
C ILE A 50 -0.06 -2.06 6.39
N GLY A 51 0.10 -0.99 5.62
CA GLY A 51 1.30 -0.13 5.67
C GLY A 51 1.50 0.50 7.05
N ILE A 52 0.45 1.10 7.63
CA ILE A 52 0.49 1.65 8.99
C ILE A 52 0.84 0.57 10.03
N ALA A 53 0.22 -0.61 9.93
CA ALA A 53 0.48 -1.71 10.85
C ALA A 53 1.92 -2.22 10.75
N LYS A 54 2.50 -2.28 9.55
CA LYS A 54 3.92 -2.62 9.34
C LYS A 54 4.84 -1.62 10.03
N GLU A 55 4.60 -0.32 9.89
CA GLU A 55 5.42 0.69 10.55
C GLU A 55 5.32 0.66 12.08
N ILE A 56 4.11 0.41 12.62
CA ILE A 56 3.92 0.19 14.06
C ILE A 56 4.67 -1.07 14.51
N TYR A 57 4.62 -2.14 13.73
CA TYR A 57 5.35 -3.38 14.01
C TYR A 57 6.88 -3.17 13.99
N ASP A 58 7.39 -2.44 13.01
CA ASP A 58 8.82 -2.12 12.92
C ASP A 58 9.28 -1.27 14.12
N ALA A 59 8.44 -0.32 14.55
CA ALA A 59 8.69 0.54 15.72
C ALA A 59 8.70 -0.23 17.05
N THR A 60 7.82 -1.22 17.19
CA THR A 60 7.60 -1.95 18.46
C THR A 60 8.39 -3.25 18.54
N ALA A 61 8.22 -4.14 17.57
CA ALA A 61 8.77 -5.50 17.60
C ALA A 61 10.21 -5.57 17.10
N ARG A 62 10.56 -4.80 16.05
CA ARG A 62 11.91 -4.84 15.46
C ARG A 62 12.88 -3.83 16.08
N LYS A 63 12.41 -3.01 17.03
CA LYS A 63 13.15 -1.89 17.64
C LYS A 63 13.80 -0.97 16.59
N ARG A 64 13.16 -0.85 15.42
CA ARG A 64 13.51 0.12 14.39
C ARG A 64 12.68 1.38 14.58
N PHE A 65 12.89 2.42 13.77
CA PHE A 65 12.01 3.58 13.76
C PHE A 65 10.96 3.40 12.68
N ALA A 66 9.74 3.85 12.95
CA ALA A 66 8.73 4.02 11.90
C ALA A 66 9.27 5.02 10.86
N SER A 67 9.19 4.67 9.58
CA SER A 67 9.58 5.53 8.48
C SER A 67 8.36 6.21 7.87
N LYS A 68 8.37 7.54 7.96
CA LYS A 68 7.40 8.38 7.21
C LYS A 68 7.59 8.26 5.70
N LYS A 69 8.79 7.87 5.24
CA LYS A 69 9.10 7.70 3.82
C LYS A 69 8.51 6.41 3.26
N ASP A 70 8.45 5.36 4.08
CA ASP A 70 7.73 4.12 3.75
C ASP A 70 6.24 4.38 3.58
N LEU A 71 5.61 5.07 4.53
CA LEU A 71 4.20 5.47 4.39
C LEU A 71 3.95 6.33 3.16
N ALA A 72 4.87 7.25 2.82
CA ALA A 72 4.76 8.05 1.61
C ALA A 72 4.86 7.18 0.35
N ALA A 73 5.76 6.19 0.33
CA ALA A 73 5.89 5.24 -0.78
C ALA A 73 4.64 4.35 -0.90
N ASP A 74 4.04 3.92 0.21
CA ASP A 74 2.78 3.17 0.22
C ASP A 74 1.63 3.99 -0.39
N VAL A 75 1.49 5.26 0.01
CA VAL A 75 0.49 6.17 -0.57
C VAL A 75 0.70 6.36 -2.08
N LEU A 76 1.95 6.51 -2.54
CA LEU A 76 2.26 6.61 -3.97
C LEU A 76 1.93 5.31 -4.72
N GLY A 77 2.20 4.15 -4.12
CA GLY A 77 1.83 2.85 -4.67
C GLY A 77 0.32 2.68 -4.81
N ILE A 78 -0.44 3.04 -3.77
CA ILE A 78 -1.91 3.05 -3.79
C ILE A 78 -2.42 3.98 -4.90
N ALA A 79 -1.88 5.21 -4.98
CA ALA A 79 -2.27 6.17 -6.01
C ALA A 79 -1.99 5.65 -7.43
N LEU A 80 -0.83 5.00 -7.63
CA LEU A 80 -0.50 4.36 -8.89
C LEU A 80 -1.52 3.28 -9.27
N ALA A 81 -1.89 2.41 -8.33
CA ALA A 81 -2.92 1.40 -8.57
C ALA A 81 -4.28 2.03 -8.92
N VAL A 82 -4.70 3.07 -8.20
CA VAL A 82 -5.94 3.81 -8.50
C VAL A 82 -5.93 4.36 -9.92
N ILE A 83 -4.81 4.97 -10.35
CA ILE A 83 -4.65 5.49 -11.72
C ILE A 83 -4.75 4.36 -12.74
N LEU A 84 -4.09 3.22 -12.51
CA LEU A 84 -4.10 2.08 -13.42
C LEU A 84 -5.49 1.42 -13.54
N ILE A 85 -6.29 1.41 -12.45
CA ILE A 85 -7.64 0.83 -12.45
C ILE A 85 -8.65 1.69 -13.22
N HIS A 86 -8.48 3.02 -13.22
CA HIS A 86 -9.41 3.95 -13.88
C HIS A 86 -8.97 4.36 -15.29
N LYS A 87 -7.88 3.77 -15.78
CA LYS A 87 -7.39 3.98 -17.14
C LYS A 87 -8.05 3.00 -18.10
#